data_AF-A0A538HSM0-F1
#
_entry.id   AF-A0A538HSM0-F1
#
_cell.length_a   1.000
_cell.length_b   1.000
_cell.length_c   1.000
_cell.angle_alpha   90.00
_cell.angle_beta   90.00
_cell.angle_gamma   90.00
#
_symmetry.space_group_name_H-M   'P 1'
#
loop_
_entity.id
_entity.type
_entity.pdbx_description
1 polymer ?
#
loop_
_entity_poly.entity_id
_entity_poly.type
_entity_poly.pdbx_seq_one_letter_code
_entity_poly.pdbx_strand_id
1 'polypeptide(L)'
;MSVSSDESSVATPERHAPAFRRALLKLSGEALMGDREYGVDPKTVLSIAREVVAVRSGGTELAVVVGGGNFYRGMKAAAEGMDRATADYAGMLATLLNALALQDALERLGANTRVQSAITVSEVAEPYIRRRAMRHLEKGRVVLFAAGTGNPFFTTDTAGALRALEIGAEAILMAKNGVEGVYDGDPKTDPSARFIPELTHLEAIERGLKVMDTTALSLCMDNNLAIHVFELAEGNIRRVAAGERVGTIISTPKPEGRS
;
A
#
# COMPACT_ATOMS: atom_id res chain seq x y z
N MET A 1 30.15 -56.01 -2.04
CA MET A 1 30.16 -54.53 -1.99
C MET A 1 28.74 -54.06 -2.23
N SER A 2 27.99 -53.84 -1.17
CA SER A 2 26.62 -53.31 -1.20
C SER A 2 26.69 -51.81 -1.00
N VAL A 3 26.40 -51.04 -2.05
CA VAL A 3 26.28 -49.57 -1.96
C VAL A 3 24.86 -49.28 -1.53
N SER A 4 24.67 -48.87 -0.28
CA SER A 4 23.42 -48.29 0.22
C SER A 4 23.30 -46.87 -0.33
N SER A 5 22.31 -46.63 -1.18
CA SER A 5 21.88 -45.30 -1.60
C SER A 5 21.06 -44.67 -0.48
N ASP A 6 21.67 -43.75 0.26
CA ASP A 6 21.00 -42.93 1.26
C ASP A 6 20.39 -41.73 0.54
N GLU A 7 19.14 -41.88 0.08
CA GLU A 7 18.33 -40.76 -0.42
C GLU A 7 17.86 -39.94 0.78
N SER A 8 18.65 -38.94 1.16
CA SER A 8 18.24 -37.91 2.11
C SER A 8 17.08 -37.11 1.49
N SER A 9 15.84 -37.40 1.93
CA SER A 9 14.66 -36.63 1.57
C SER A 9 14.83 -35.19 2.06
N VAL A 10 15.12 -34.27 1.15
CA VAL A 10 15.08 -32.83 1.43
C VAL A 10 13.61 -32.48 1.69
N ALA A 11 13.28 -32.21 2.95
CA ALA A 11 11.96 -31.76 3.34
C ALA A 11 11.61 -30.47 2.59
N THR A 12 10.60 -30.53 1.73
CA THR A 12 10.00 -29.37 1.10
C THR A 12 9.46 -28.46 2.21
N PRO A 13 9.81 -27.16 2.27
CA PRO A 13 9.28 -26.29 3.31
C PRO A 13 7.77 -26.25 3.20
N GLU A 14 7.07 -26.52 4.30
CA GLU A 14 5.61 -26.39 4.39
C GLU A 14 5.23 -24.96 3.98
N ARG A 15 4.60 -24.83 2.81
CA ARG A 15 4.05 -23.53 2.38
C ARG A 15 2.75 -23.33 3.15
N HIS A 16 2.82 -22.66 4.29
CA HIS A 16 1.63 -22.13 4.94
C HIS A 16 0.89 -21.23 3.94
N ALA A 17 -0.44 -21.33 3.91
CA ALA A 17 -1.27 -20.45 3.10
C ALA A 17 -1.02 -18.99 3.52
N PRO A 18 -0.96 -18.04 2.57
CA PRO A 18 -0.72 -16.64 2.92
C PRO A 18 -1.89 -16.10 3.76
N ALA A 19 -1.60 -15.23 4.74
CA ALA A 19 -2.63 -14.61 5.58
C ALA A 19 -3.64 -13.79 4.76
N PHE A 20 -3.16 -13.22 3.64
CA PHE A 20 -3.99 -12.61 2.62
C PHE A 20 -3.74 -13.29 1.28
N ARG A 21 -4.81 -13.73 0.62
CA ARG A 21 -4.77 -14.07 -0.81
C ARG A 21 -4.42 -12.83 -1.62
N ARG A 22 -5.04 -11.68 -1.29
CA ARG A 22 -4.80 -10.42 -2.02
C ARG A 22 -4.80 -9.22 -1.08
N ALA A 23 -3.80 -8.36 -1.21
CA ALA A 23 -3.66 -7.14 -0.42
C ALA A 23 -3.27 -5.94 -1.30
N LEU A 24 -3.58 -4.74 -0.82
CA LEU A 24 -3.09 -3.49 -1.41
C LEU A 24 -2.14 -2.80 -0.43
N LEU A 25 -0.88 -2.68 -0.80
CA LEU A 25 0.10 -1.87 -0.08
C LEU A 25 -0.06 -0.41 -0.46
N LYS A 26 -0.29 0.46 0.52
CA LYS A 26 -0.31 1.91 0.33
C LYS A 26 0.93 2.54 0.94
N LEU A 27 1.68 3.25 0.11
CA LEU A 27 2.86 4.02 0.48
C LEU A 27 2.58 5.52 0.30
N SER A 28 3.11 6.37 1.19
CA SER A 28 3.21 7.81 0.90
C SER A 28 4.27 8.05 -0.18
N GLY A 29 4.28 9.24 -0.80
CA GLY A 29 5.39 9.57 -1.71
C GLY A 29 6.68 9.80 -0.93
N GLU A 30 6.55 10.40 0.25
CA GLU A 30 7.62 10.68 1.20
C GLU A 30 8.33 9.41 1.68
N ALA A 31 7.66 8.27 1.70
CA ALA A 31 8.25 6.96 1.98
C ALA A 31 9.41 6.61 1.04
N LEU A 32 9.47 7.20 -0.17
CA LEU A 32 10.53 6.93 -1.14
C LEU A 32 11.72 7.89 -1.04
N MET A 33 11.68 8.90 -0.17
CA MET A 33 12.72 9.95 -0.12
C MET A 33 13.97 9.54 0.66
N GLY A 34 13.88 8.55 1.57
CA GLY A 34 14.95 8.28 2.53
C GLY A 34 15.32 9.55 3.30
N ASP A 35 16.61 9.86 3.37
CA ASP A 35 17.13 11.08 4.00
C ASP A 35 17.10 12.32 3.08
N ARG A 36 16.49 12.22 1.89
CA ARG A 36 16.42 13.34 0.94
C ARG A 36 15.25 14.27 1.25
N GLU A 37 15.40 15.54 0.88
CA GLU A 37 14.32 16.53 0.96
C GLU A 37 13.35 16.48 -0.23
N TYR A 38 13.77 15.88 -1.36
CA TYR A 38 13.01 15.83 -2.61
C TYR A 38 13.36 14.60 -3.47
N GLY A 39 12.37 14.12 -4.22
CA GLY A 39 12.53 13.08 -5.22
C GLY A 39 12.53 11.67 -4.64
N VAL A 40 13.37 10.79 -5.19
CA VAL A 40 13.45 9.38 -4.75
C VAL A 40 14.88 9.05 -4.31
N ASP A 41 15.00 8.29 -3.23
CA ASP A 41 16.24 7.67 -2.82
C ASP A 41 16.29 6.21 -3.29
N PRO A 42 17.22 5.85 -4.21
CA PRO A 42 17.31 4.50 -4.75
C PRO A 42 17.50 3.40 -3.70
N LYS A 43 18.20 3.69 -2.59
CA LYS A 43 18.40 2.69 -1.51
C LYS A 43 17.08 2.38 -0.81
N THR A 44 16.33 3.42 -0.49
CA THR A 44 15.00 3.31 0.13
C THR A 44 14.02 2.57 -0.78
N VAL A 45 13.94 2.94 -2.07
CA VAL A 45 13.10 2.26 -3.06
C VAL A 45 13.48 0.78 -3.18
N LEU A 46 14.78 0.46 -3.24
CA LEU A 46 15.26 -0.92 -3.31
C LEU A 46 14.90 -1.73 -2.05
N SER A 47 14.98 -1.12 -0.86
CA SER A 47 14.58 -1.76 0.39
C SER A 47 13.10 -2.16 0.37
N ILE A 48 12.23 -1.21 -0.01
CA ILE A 48 10.78 -1.46 -0.15
C ILE A 48 10.53 -2.54 -1.22
N ALA A 49 11.22 -2.48 -2.36
CA ALA A 49 11.09 -3.47 -3.41
C ALA A 49 11.43 -4.89 -2.91
N ARG A 50 12.46 -5.06 -2.08
CA ARG A 50 12.79 -6.36 -1.47
C ARG A 50 11.66 -6.90 -0.60
N GLU A 51 11.02 -6.05 0.19
CA GLU A 51 9.89 -6.47 1.02
C GLU A 51 8.67 -6.85 0.17
N VAL A 52 8.37 -6.08 -0.88
CA VAL A 52 7.30 -6.40 -1.85
C VAL A 52 7.56 -7.73 -2.55
N VAL A 53 8.81 -8.02 -2.95
CA VAL A 53 9.19 -9.32 -3.52
C VAL A 53 9.05 -10.46 -2.50
N ALA A 54 9.38 -10.22 -1.22
CA ALA A 54 9.21 -11.20 -0.17
C ALA A 54 7.73 -11.55 0.04
N VAL A 55 6.85 -10.54 0.10
CA VAL A 55 5.39 -10.73 0.23
C VAL A 55 4.84 -11.54 -0.95
N ARG A 56 5.20 -11.15 -2.18
CA ARG A 56 4.81 -11.86 -3.40
C ARG A 56 5.31 -13.32 -3.40
N SER A 57 6.55 -13.55 -2.96
CA SER A 57 7.13 -14.91 -2.85
C SER A 57 6.41 -15.77 -1.81
N GLY A 58 5.79 -15.14 -0.80
CA GLY A 58 4.90 -15.78 0.17
C GLY A 58 3.53 -16.18 -0.38
N GLY A 59 3.21 -15.83 -1.63
CA GLY A 59 1.98 -16.24 -2.30
C GLY A 59 0.84 -15.21 -2.27
N THR A 60 1.04 -14.06 -1.62
CA THR A 60 0.07 -12.96 -1.64
C THR A 60 0.09 -12.24 -3.00
N GLU A 61 -1.07 -12.09 -3.62
CA GLU A 61 -1.26 -11.21 -4.77
C GLU A 61 -1.21 -9.75 -4.32
N LEU A 62 -0.15 -9.04 -4.67
CA LEU A 62 0.10 -7.70 -4.13
C LEU A 62 -0.08 -6.61 -5.19
N ALA A 63 -0.98 -5.66 -4.89
CA ALA A 63 -1.03 -4.38 -5.56
C ALA A 63 -0.38 -3.28 -4.71
N VAL A 64 0.11 -2.22 -5.34
CA VAL A 64 0.72 -1.08 -4.65
C VAL A 64 0.13 0.22 -5.16
N VAL A 65 -0.18 1.14 -4.25
CA VAL A 65 -0.48 2.54 -4.52
C VAL A 65 0.58 3.38 -3.82
N VAL A 66 1.19 4.33 -4.54
CA VAL A 66 2.19 5.24 -3.99
C VAL A 66 1.78 6.69 -4.21
N GLY A 67 1.87 7.50 -3.15
CA GLY A 67 1.61 8.94 -3.21
C GLY A 67 2.67 9.71 -4.00
N GLY A 68 2.44 10.99 -4.29
CA GLY A 68 3.35 11.84 -5.07
C GLY A 68 4.04 12.96 -4.27
N GLY A 69 3.88 12.97 -2.94
CA GLY A 69 4.27 14.08 -2.05
C GLY A 69 5.76 14.41 -2.01
N ASN A 70 6.60 13.48 -2.44
CA ASN A 70 8.05 13.66 -2.60
C ASN A 70 8.46 14.47 -3.84
N PHE A 71 7.60 14.54 -4.86
CA PHE A 71 7.81 15.39 -6.03
C PHE A 71 6.87 16.60 -6.03
N TYR A 72 5.67 16.45 -5.47
CA TYR A 72 4.63 17.47 -5.54
C TYR A 72 3.75 17.48 -4.29
N ARG A 73 3.75 18.62 -3.57
CA ARG A 73 2.88 18.85 -2.40
C ARG A 73 1.75 19.80 -2.78
N GLY A 74 0.68 19.25 -3.36
CA GLY A 74 -0.37 20.04 -4.02
C GLY A 74 -1.08 21.08 -3.16
N MET A 75 -1.21 20.87 -1.85
CA MET A 75 -1.78 21.88 -0.96
C MET A 75 -0.91 23.14 -0.85
N LYS A 76 0.41 23.02 -1.00
CA LYS A 76 1.32 24.17 -0.99
C LYS A 76 1.21 24.97 -2.29
N ALA A 77 1.16 24.30 -3.44
CA ALA A 77 1.03 24.95 -4.73
C ALA A 77 -0.33 25.65 -4.92
N ALA A 78 -1.42 25.04 -4.44
CA ALA A 78 -2.74 25.69 -4.45
C ALA A 78 -2.76 26.94 -3.54
N ALA A 79 -2.10 26.89 -2.38
CA ALA A 79 -1.94 28.05 -1.51
C ALA A 79 -1.09 29.17 -2.15
N GLU A 80 -0.23 28.84 -3.11
CA GLU A 80 0.59 29.77 -3.90
C GLU A 80 -0.13 30.30 -5.15
N GLY A 81 -1.43 30.02 -5.32
CA GLY A 81 -2.29 30.61 -6.36
C GLY A 81 -2.58 29.72 -7.57
N MET A 82 -2.13 28.46 -7.58
CA MET A 82 -2.50 27.49 -8.62
C MET A 82 -3.94 27.01 -8.42
N ASP A 83 -4.67 26.85 -9.53
CA ASP A 83 -5.98 26.19 -9.50
C ASP A 83 -5.88 24.77 -8.90
N ARG A 84 -6.83 24.44 -8.03
CA ARG A 84 -6.79 23.19 -7.26
C ARG A 84 -6.82 21.95 -8.16
N ALA A 85 -7.63 21.96 -9.22
CA ALA A 85 -7.72 20.82 -10.12
C ALA A 85 -6.41 20.59 -10.86
N THR A 86 -5.80 21.69 -11.32
CA THR A 86 -4.48 21.68 -11.96
C THR A 86 -3.40 21.13 -11.02
N ALA A 87 -3.43 21.55 -9.76
CA ALA A 87 -2.51 21.04 -8.74
C ALA A 87 -2.67 19.53 -8.50
N ASP A 88 -3.90 19.04 -8.37
CA ASP A 88 -4.14 17.61 -8.17
C ASP A 88 -3.68 16.78 -9.37
N TYR A 89 -3.84 17.26 -10.62
CA TYR A 89 -3.30 16.57 -11.80
C TYR A 89 -1.77 16.50 -11.78
N ALA A 90 -1.07 17.57 -11.39
CA ALA A 90 0.39 17.52 -11.21
C ALA A 90 0.79 16.48 -10.15
N GLY A 91 0.04 16.40 -9.04
CA GLY A 91 0.20 15.37 -8.02
C GLY A 91 -0.03 13.94 -8.55
N MET A 92 -1.03 13.75 -9.41
CA MET A 92 -1.29 12.46 -10.06
C MET A 92 -0.14 12.04 -10.98
N LEU A 93 0.43 12.96 -11.76
CA LEU A 93 1.60 12.69 -12.58
C LEU A 93 2.84 12.37 -11.73
N ALA A 94 3.01 13.03 -10.57
CA ALA A 94 4.07 12.69 -9.62
C ALA A 94 3.98 11.24 -9.11
N THR A 95 2.77 10.68 -8.93
CA THR A 95 2.62 9.26 -8.56
C THR A 95 3.12 8.31 -9.65
N LEU A 96 3.05 8.68 -10.93
CA LEU A 96 3.61 7.89 -12.03
C LEU A 96 5.13 7.81 -11.94
N LEU A 97 5.80 8.91 -11.59
CA LEU A 97 7.26 8.92 -11.40
C LEU A 97 7.68 7.90 -10.32
N ASN A 98 6.94 7.85 -9.21
CA ASN A 98 7.18 6.88 -8.14
C ASN A 98 6.87 5.44 -8.55
N ALA A 99 5.78 5.22 -9.30
CA ALA A 99 5.44 3.90 -9.81
C ALA A 99 6.53 3.37 -10.76
N LEU A 100 7.10 4.20 -11.62
CA LEU A 100 8.20 3.82 -12.51
C LEU A 100 9.49 3.51 -11.73
N ALA A 101 9.83 4.31 -10.72
CA ALA A 101 10.99 4.04 -9.86
C ALA A 101 10.86 2.71 -9.12
N LEU A 102 9.66 2.43 -8.58
CA LEU A 102 9.39 1.17 -7.89
C LEU A 102 9.33 -0.02 -8.87
N GLN A 103 8.78 0.16 -10.07
CA GLN A 103 8.78 -0.84 -11.14
C GLN A 103 10.21 -1.29 -11.48
N ASP A 104 11.11 -0.35 -11.79
CA ASP A 104 12.50 -0.68 -12.14
C ASP A 104 13.20 -1.44 -10.99
N ALA A 105 13.03 -0.99 -9.75
CA ALA A 105 13.61 -1.66 -8.59
C ALA A 105 13.07 -3.09 -8.40
N LEU A 106 11.76 -3.31 -8.59
CA LEU A 106 11.14 -4.63 -8.52
C LEU A 106 11.61 -5.56 -9.64
N GLU A 107 11.72 -5.04 -10.87
CA GLU A 107 12.15 -5.81 -12.04
C GLU A 107 13.62 -6.22 -11.96
N ARG A 108 14.49 -5.37 -11.39
CA ARG A 108 15.88 -5.72 -11.05
C ARG A 108 15.99 -6.85 -10.03
N LEU A 109 14.96 -7.04 -9.20
CA LEU A 109 14.85 -8.16 -8.25
C LEU A 109 14.11 -9.38 -8.86
N GLY A 110 13.83 -9.36 -10.16
CA GLY A 110 13.21 -10.48 -10.88
C GLY A 110 11.68 -10.58 -10.74
N ALA A 111 11.02 -9.57 -10.16
CA ALA A 111 9.57 -9.55 -10.09
C ALA A 111 8.97 -9.04 -11.41
N ASN A 112 7.94 -9.74 -11.91
CA ASN A 112 7.14 -9.23 -13.01
C ASN A 112 6.17 -8.17 -12.49
N THR A 113 6.22 -6.96 -13.05
CA THR A 113 5.35 -5.86 -12.62
C THR A 113 4.48 -5.32 -13.73
N ARG A 114 3.42 -4.59 -13.38
CA ARG A 114 2.63 -3.78 -14.33
C ARG A 114 2.19 -2.48 -13.69
N VAL A 115 2.59 -1.35 -14.29
CA VAL A 115 2.06 -0.03 -13.94
C VAL A 115 0.74 0.18 -14.67
N GLN A 116 -0.30 0.53 -13.92
CA GLN A 116 -1.61 0.89 -14.42
C GLN A 116 -2.01 2.29 -13.93
N SER A 117 -2.34 3.17 -14.87
CA SER A 117 -2.63 4.57 -14.58
C SER A 117 -4.13 4.89 -14.73
N ALA A 118 -4.67 5.68 -13.80
CA ALA A 118 -6.02 6.21 -13.92
C ALA A 118 -6.15 7.31 -15.00
N ILE A 119 -5.06 8.00 -15.32
CA ILE A 119 -4.95 8.93 -16.45
C ILE A 119 -4.17 8.23 -17.55
N THR A 120 -4.69 8.24 -18.78
CA THR A 120 -4.01 7.62 -19.92
C THR A 120 -2.69 8.35 -20.20
N VAL A 121 -1.57 7.64 -19.99
CA VAL A 121 -0.24 8.08 -20.37
C VAL A 121 0.33 7.00 -21.29
N SER A 122 0.06 7.18 -22.58
CA SER A 122 0.52 6.28 -23.64
C SER A 122 2.03 6.11 -23.58
N GLU A 123 2.53 4.99 -24.11
CA GLU A 123 3.94 4.57 -24.09
C GLU A 123 4.54 4.28 -22.69
N VAL A 124 4.02 4.88 -21.62
CA VAL A 124 4.60 4.83 -20.26
C VAL A 124 3.90 3.79 -19.38
N ALA A 125 2.58 3.76 -19.35
CA ALA A 125 1.80 2.91 -18.46
C ALA A 125 0.55 2.35 -19.13
N GLU A 126 0.11 1.15 -18.70
CA GLU A 126 -1.18 0.63 -19.15
C GLU A 126 -2.31 1.53 -18.59
N PRO A 127 -3.40 1.78 -19.34
CA PRO A 127 -4.60 2.36 -18.72
C PRO A 127 -5.16 1.38 -17.69
N TYR A 128 -5.67 1.91 -16.57
CA TYR A 128 -6.33 1.09 -15.57
C TYR A 128 -7.58 0.45 -16.15
N ILE A 129 -7.59 -0.88 -16.16
CA ILE A 129 -8.75 -1.71 -16.51
C ILE A 129 -8.86 -2.79 -15.44
N ARG A 130 -9.90 -2.72 -14.61
CA ARG A 130 -10.12 -3.64 -13.48
C ARG A 130 -9.86 -5.11 -13.82
N ARG A 131 -10.47 -5.61 -14.90
CA ARG A 131 -10.33 -7.03 -15.33
C ARG A 131 -8.89 -7.38 -15.72
N ARG A 132 -8.13 -6.42 -16.25
CA ARG A 132 -6.71 -6.60 -16.60
C ARG A 132 -5.84 -6.60 -15.34
N ALA A 133 -6.10 -5.71 -14.39
CA ALA A 133 -5.44 -5.69 -13.08
C ALA A 133 -5.56 -7.04 -12.37
N MET A 134 -6.79 -7.55 -12.27
CA MET A 134 -7.10 -8.87 -11.72
C MET A 134 -6.31 -9.98 -12.40
N ARG A 135 -6.26 -9.99 -13.73
CA ARG A 135 -5.53 -11.00 -14.49
C ARG A 135 -4.02 -10.93 -14.29
N HIS A 136 -3.46 -9.74 -14.03
CA HIS A 136 -2.05 -9.58 -13.69
C HIS A 136 -1.76 -10.14 -12.29
N LEU A 137 -2.61 -9.83 -11.31
CA LEU A 137 -2.52 -10.33 -9.94
C LEU A 137 -2.60 -11.86 -9.88
N GLU A 138 -3.57 -12.47 -10.57
CA GLU A 138 -3.72 -13.94 -10.69
C GLU A 138 -2.48 -14.63 -11.29
N LYS A 139 -1.69 -13.91 -12.09
CA LYS A 139 -0.42 -14.41 -12.68
C LYS A 139 0.78 -14.19 -11.75
N GLY A 140 0.55 -13.75 -10.53
CA GLY A 140 1.58 -13.42 -9.55
C GLY A 140 2.44 -12.22 -9.97
N ARG A 141 1.89 -11.25 -10.71
CA ARG A 141 2.56 -9.99 -11.03
C ARG A 141 2.25 -8.96 -9.94
N VAL A 142 3.21 -8.11 -9.62
CA VAL A 142 2.97 -6.93 -8.77
C VAL A 142 2.30 -5.85 -9.62
N VAL A 143 1.14 -5.35 -9.22
CA VAL A 143 0.43 -4.30 -9.94
C VAL A 143 0.62 -2.97 -9.23
N LEU A 144 1.16 -1.97 -9.93
CA LEU A 144 1.40 -0.63 -9.41
C LEU A 144 0.33 0.30 -9.96
N PHE A 145 -0.53 0.84 -9.09
CA PHE A 145 -1.55 1.80 -9.48
C PHE A 145 -1.03 3.23 -9.33
N ALA A 146 -1.17 4.01 -10.40
CA ALA A 146 -0.74 5.40 -10.48
C ALA A 146 -1.89 6.32 -10.93
N ALA A 147 -1.64 7.62 -10.83
CA ALA A 147 -2.58 8.71 -11.08
C ALA A 147 -3.85 8.70 -10.20
N GLY A 148 -3.79 8.06 -9.03
CA GLY A 148 -4.88 8.08 -8.04
C GLY A 148 -6.22 7.57 -8.59
N THR A 149 -7.29 8.35 -8.37
CA THR A 149 -8.62 8.10 -8.92
C THR A 149 -8.78 8.62 -10.35
N GLY A 150 -7.81 9.39 -10.86
CA GLY A 150 -7.91 10.16 -12.11
C GLY A 150 -8.76 11.42 -12.00
N ASN A 151 -9.30 11.72 -10.82
CA ASN A 151 -10.19 12.85 -10.57
C ASN A 151 -9.59 13.79 -9.50
N PRO A 152 -9.58 15.11 -9.72
CA PRO A 152 -9.19 16.07 -8.70
C PRO A 152 -10.04 15.97 -7.42
N PHE A 153 -9.59 16.61 -6.34
CA PHE A 153 -10.21 16.64 -5.02
C PHE A 153 -10.18 15.33 -4.23
N PHE A 154 -9.62 14.26 -4.79
CA PHE A 154 -9.42 12.99 -4.11
C PHE A 154 -7.97 12.80 -3.66
N THR A 155 -7.79 12.14 -2.52
CA THR A 155 -6.45 11.82 -2.02
C THR A 155 -5.95 10.50 -2.60
N THR A 156 -4.66 10.21 -2.39
CA THR A 156 -4.11 8.87 -2.66
C THR A 156 -4.68 7.80 -1.73
N ASP A 157 -5.14 8.15 -0.53
CA ASP A 157 -5.78 7.19 0.38
C ASP A 157 -7.15 6.77 -0.18
N THR A 158 -7.93 7.71 -0.71
CA THR A 158 -9.20 7.38 -1.39
C THR A 158 -8.97 6.50 -2.62
N ALA A 159 -7.91 6.78 -3.40
CA ALA A 159 -7.52 5.93 -4.51
C ALA A 159 -7.10 4.52 -4.05
N GLY A 160 -6.37 4.41 -2.95
CA GLY A 160 -5.99 3.14 -2.33
C GLY A 160 -7.21 2.30 -1.95
N ALA A 161 -8.17 2.90 -1.25
CA ALA A 161 -9.42 2.25 -0.88
C ALA A 161 -10.23 1.81 -2.11
N LEU A 162 -10.41 2.68 -3.10
CA LEU A 162 -11.12 2.36 -4.33
C LEU A 162 -10.48 1.18 -5.07
N ARG A 163 -9.16 1.22 -5.28
CA ARG A 163 -8.46 0.16 -6.02
C ARG A 163 -8.47 -1.16 -5.26
N ALA A 164 -8.34 -1.13 -3.94
CA ALA A 164 -8.41 -2.32 -3.09
C ALA A 164 -9.77 -3.02 -3.24
N LEU A 165 -10.87 -2.26 -3.22
CA LEU A 165 -12.22 -2.81 -3.43
C LEU A 165 -12.40 -3.37 -4.84
N GLU A 166 -11.97 -2.65 -5.87
CA GLU A 166 -12.12 -3.08 -7.25
C GLU A 166 -11.35 -4.39 -7.53
N ILE A 167 -10.15 -4.53 -6.98
CA ILE A 167 -9.39 -5.78 -7.10
C ILE A 167 -9.83 -6.82 -6.08
N GLY A 168 -10.79 -6.56 -5.18
CA GLY A 168 -11.18 -7.52 -4.13
C GLY A 168 -10.01 -7.92 -3.23
N ALA A 169 -9.22 -6.93 -2.79
CA ALA A 169 -8.23 -7.12 -1.74
C ALA A 169 -8.93 -7.36 -0.40
N GLU A 170 -8.32 -8.16 0.46
CA GLU A 170 -8.82 -8.48 1.80
C GLU A 170 -8.41 -7.41 2.83
N ALA A 171 -7.31 -6.69 2.55
CA ALA A 171 -6.81 -5.63 3.40
C ALA A 171 -6.05 -4.56 2.62
N ILE A 172 -6.06 -3.34 3.17
CA ILE A 172 -5.09 -2.29 2.85
C ILE A 172 -3.97 -2.35 3.88
N LEU A 173 -2.73 -2.54 3.41
CA LEU A 173 -1.52 -2.46 4.21
C LEU A 173 -1.00 -1.02 4.11
N MET A 174 -1.28 -0.19 5.11
CA MET A 174 -0.96 1.23 5.10
C MET A 174 0.33 1.49 5.89
N ALA A 175 1.44 1.64 5.16
CA ALA A 175 2.72 1.96 5.77
C ALA A 175 2.84 3.47 6.06
N LYS A 176 3.28 3.83 7.27
CA LYS A 176 3.47 5.19 7.75
C LYS A 176 4.94 5.46 8.09
N ASN A 177 5.41 6.66 7.84
CA ASN A 177 6.78 7.06 8.20
C ASN A 177 6.85 7.51 9.66
N GLY A 178 7.65 6.82 10.48
CA GLY A 178 8.01 7.25 11.84
C GLY A 178 6.88 7.24 12.86
N VAL A 179 5.86 6.40 12.66
CA VAL A 179 4.80 6.13 13.65
C VAL A 179 4.41 4.65 13.59
N GLU A 180 4.34 4.00 14.74
CA GLU A 180 4.08 2.55 14.86
C GLU A 180 2.69 2.14 14.36
N GLY A 181 1.72 3.04 14.44
CA GLY A 181 0.34 2.82 14.05
C GLY A 181 -0.52 4.04 14.41
N VAL A 182 -1.72 3.80 14.93
CA VAL A 182 -2.68 4.84 15.31
C VAL A 182 -2.57 5.12 16.80
N TYR A 183 -2.62 6.40 17.15
CA TYR A 183 -2.57 6.91 18.52
C TYR A 183 -3.83 7.73 18.83
N ASP A 184 -4.21 7.85 20.11
CA ASP A 184 -5.34 8.68 20.55
C ASP A 184 -5.08 10.20 20.52
N GLY A 185 -3.83 10.60 20.24
CA GLY A 185 -3.36 11.95 19.96
C GLY A 185 -2.15 11.90 19.01
N ASP A 186 -1.55 13.04 18.64
CA ASP A 186 -0.32 13.06 17.84
C ASP A 186 0.91 12.82 18.75
N PRO A 187 1.58 11.66 18.68
CA PRO A 187 2.68 11.33 19.58
C PRO A 187 3.91 12.23 19.41
N LYS A 188 4.00 13.02 18.32
CA LYS A 188 5.09 13.99 18.12
C LYS A 188 4.89 15.27 18.90
N THR A 189 3.63 15.62 19.22
CA THR A 189 3.29 16.87 19.91
C THR A 189 2.65 16.64 21.28
N ASP A 190 2.10 15.46 21.52
CA ASP A 190 1.45 15.06 22.75
C ASP A 190 2.16 13.82 23.36
N PRO A 191 3.01 14.01 24.38
CA PRO A 191 3.66 12.91 25.08
C PRO A 191 2.71 11.94 25.78
N SER A 192 1.44 12.32 25.99
CA SER A 192 0.43 11.48 26.62
C SER A 192 -0.33 10.60 25.62
N ALA A 193 -0.07 10.75 24.32
CA ALA A 193 -0.70 9.97 23.27
C ALA A 193 -0.42 8.47 23.46
N ARG A 194 -1.49 7.67 23.49
CA ARG A 194 -1.46 6.23 23.66
C ARG A 194 -1.72 5.53 22.35
N PHE A 195 -0.91 4.50 22.11
CA PHE A 195 -1.06 3.60 20.99
C PHE A 195 -2.36 2.80 21.08
N ILE A 196 -3.03 2.62 19.94
CA ILE A 196 -4.29 1.89 19.81
C ILE A 196 -4.02 0.66 18.92
N PRO A 197 -3.99 -0.58 19.45
CA PRO A 197 -3.68 -1.77 18.64
C PRO A 197 -4.83 -2.21 17.73
N GLU A 198 -6.07 -1.94 18.12
CA GLU A 198 -7.27 -2.28 17.36
C GLU A 198 -8.29 -1.15 17.45
N LEU A 199 -8.97 -0.84 16.35
CA LEU A 199 -10.16 0.00 16.36
C LEU A 199 -11.14 -0.37 15.26
N THR A 200 -12.37 0.08 15.41
CA THR A 200 -13.36 0.04 14.32
C THR A 200 -13.20 1.25 13.40
N HIS A 201 -13.66 1.12 12.16
CA HIS A 201 -13.71 2.27 11.25
C HIS A 201 -14.58 3.40 11.80
N LEU A 202 -15.69 3.07 12.48
CA LEU A 202 -16.58 4.07 13.07
C LEU A 202 -15.89 4.84 14.19
N GLU A 203 -15.21 4.16 15.12
CA GLU A 203 -14.43 4.82 16.18
C GLU A 203 -13.34 5.73 15.59
N ALA A 204 -12.69 5.30 14.51
CA ALA A 204 -11.68 6.09 13.81
C ALA A 204 -12.26 7.41 13.28
N ILE A 205 -13.48 7.36 12.72
CA ILE A 205 -14.22 8.52 12.19
C ILE A 205 -14.69 9.42 13.33
N GLU A 206 -15.39 8.87 14.33
CA GLU A 206 -15.98 9.63 15.44
C GLU A 206 -14.93 10.38 16.27
N ARG A 207 -13.76 9.75 16.46
CA ARG A 207 -12.64 10.34 17.19
C ARG A 207 -11.75 11.23 16.31
N GLY A 208 -12.02 11.32 15.00
CA GLY A 208 -11.24 12.12 14.06
C GLY A 208 -9.76 11.71 13.95
N LEU A 209 -9.46 10.42 14.15
CA LEU A 209 -8.09 9.91 14.15
C LEU A 209 -7.47 10.02 12.75
N LYS A 210 -6.21 10.45 12.68
CA LYS A 210 -5.48 10.71 11.42
C LYS A 210 -4.96 9.43 10.74
N VAL A 211 -5.86 8.51 10.44
CA VAL A 211 -5.57 7.26 9.71
C VAL A 211 -5.42 7.54 8.21
N MET A 212 -6.49 8.06 7.62
CA MET A 212 -6.66 8.42 6.21
C MET A 212 -7.68 9.57 6.15
N ASP A 213 -7.97 10.12 4.98
CA ASP A 213 -9.11 11.03 4.85
C ASP A 213 -10.44 10.32 5.14
N THR A 214 -11.42 11.06 5.64
CA THR A 214 -12.72 10.52 6.03
C THR A 214 -13.43 9.80 4.89
N THR A 215 -13.30 10.29 3.64
CA THR A 215 -13.92 9.65 2.47
C THR A 215 -13.35 8.24 2.23
N ALA A 216 -12.04 8.08 2.30
CA ALA A 216 -11.39 6.77 2.19
C ALA A 216 -11.80 5.83 3.35
N LEU A 217 -11.90 6.37 4.57
CA LEU A 217 -12.24 5.60 5.77
C LEU A 217 -13.68 5.11 5.73
N SER A 218 -14.61 5.97 5.34
CA SER A 218 -16.02 5.61 5.12
C SER A 218 -16.16 4.57 4.02
N LEU A 219 -15.43 4.72 2.91
CA LEU A 219 -15.44 3.74 1.83
C LEU A 219 -14.98 2.35 2.30
N CYS A 220 -13.96 2.30 3.17
CA CYS A 220 -13.50 1.05 3.77
C CYS A 220 -14.53 0.48 4.76
N MET A 221 -15.16 1.33 5.58
CA MET A 221 -16.20 0.96 6.55
C MET A 221 -17.38 0.29 5.87
N ASP A 222 -17.94 0.95 4.85
CA ASP A 222 -19.15 0.52 4.12
C ASP A 222 -18.96 -0.84 3.42
N ASN A 223 -17.71 -1.20 3.13
CA ASN A 223 -17.35 -2.42 2.42
C ASN A 223 -16.62 -3.44 3.31
N ASN A 224 -16.53 -3.21 4.62
CA ASN A 224 -15.80 -4.06 5.58
C ASN A 224 -14.34 -4.36 5.17
N LEU A 225 -13.66 -3.38 4.55
CA LEU A 225 -12.28 -3.52 4.10
C LEU A 225 -11.33 -3.19 5.26
N ALA A 226 -10.57 -4.19 5.72
CA ALA A 226 -9.64 -4.03 6.83
C ALA A 226 -8.45 -3.12 6.44
N ILE A 227 -7.96 -2.35 7.42
CA ILE A 227 -6.79 -1.49 7.25
C ILE A 227 -5.77 -1.86 8.31
N HIS A 228 -4.55 -2.21 7.88
CA HIS A 228 -3.42 -2.44 8.78
C HIS A 228 -2.50 -1.23 8.70
N VAL A 229 -2.46 -0.42 9.76
CA VAL A 229 -1.61 0.78 9.84
C VAL A 229 -0.35 0.42 10.61
N PHE A 230 0.82 0.57 10.00
CA PHE A 230 2.08 0.19 10.63
C PHE A 230 3.23 1.10 10.20
N GLU A 231 4.30 1.13 10.99
CA GLU A 231 5.52 1.84 10.62
C GLU A 231 6.23 1.17 9.44
N LEU A 232 6.67 1.99 8.47
CA LEU A 232 7.59 1.57 7.41
C LEU A 232 9.01 1.38 7.95
N ALA A 233 9.19 0.34 8.75
CA ALA A 233 10.48 -0.16 9.21
C ALA A 233 10.81 -1.47 8.48
N GLU A 234 12.10 -1.80 8.42
CA GLU A 234 12.58 -2.98 7.69
C GLU A 234 11.86 -4.25 8.17
N GLY A 235 11.13 -4.86 7.24
CA GLY A 235 10.43 -6.11 7.42
C GLY A 235 8.99 -6.00 7.88
N ASN A 236 8.49 -4.83 8.25
CA ASN A 236 7.11 -4.73 8.69
C ASN A 236 6.11 -5.03 7.57
N ILE A 237 6.42 -4.73 6.29
CA ILE A 237 5.50 -5.03 5.19
C ILE A 237 5.31 -6.55 5.08
N ARG A 238 6.40 -7.33 5.10
CA ARG A 238 6.32 -8.80 5.00
C ARG A 238 5.67 -9.43 6.24
N ARG A 239 5.93 -8.90 7.44
CA ARG A 239 5.38 -9.40 8.70
C ARG A 239 3.86 -9.22 8.73
N VAL A 240 3.39 -8.01 8.40
CA VAL A 240 1.96 -7.72 8.29
C VAL A 240 1.31 -8.61 7.24
N ALA A 241 1.90 -8.73 6.04
CA ALA A 241 1.35 -9.58 4.98
C ALA A 241 1.33 -11.09 5.34
N ALA A 242 2.20 -11.52 6.25
CA ALA A 242 2.21 -12.87 6.82
C ALA A 242 1.20 -13.06 7.97
N GLY A 243 0.45 -12.01 8.33
CA GLY A 243 -0.58 -12.05 9.38
C GLY A 243 -0.06 -11.75 10.79
N GLU A 244 1.19 -11.31 10.93
CA GLU A 244 1.68 -10.83 12.23
C GLU A 244 0.95 -9.56 12.65
N ARG A 245 0.65 -9.47 13.96
CA ARG A 245 0.06 -8.27 14.57
C ARG A 245 1.13 -7.20 14.75
N VAL A 246 1.27 -6.34 13.75
CA VAL A 246 2.17 -5.17 13.77
C VAL A 246 1.33 -3.91 13.56
N GLY A 247 1.54 -2.91 14.41
CA GLY A 247 0.80 -1.66 14.37
C GLY A 247 -0.67 -1.85 14.74
N THR A 248 -1.54 -1.09 14.09
CA THR A 248 -2.97 -1.01 14.38
C THR A 248 -3.80 -1.70 13.32
N ILE A 249 -4.78 -2.51 13.73
CA ILE A 249 -5.78 -3.10 12.84
C ILE A 249 -7.08 -2.31 12.95
N ILE A 250 -7.62 -1.89 11.80
CA ILE A 250 -8.89 -1.20 11.67
C ILE A 250 -9.89 -2.10 10.94
N SER A 251 -10.99 -2.44 11.58
CA SER A 251 -12.00 -3.33 10.98
C SER A 251 -13.41 -3.08 11.51
N THR A 252 -14.41 -3.11 10.62
CA THR A 252 -15.82 -3.15 11.02
C THR A 252 -16.15 -4.54 11.57
N PRO A 253 -16.76 -4.67 12.75
CA PRO A 253 -17.25 -5.94 13.26
C PRO A 253 -18.26 -6.52 12.27
N LYS A 254 -18.14 -7.81 11.92
CA LYS A 254 -19.21 -8.48 11.18
C LYS A 254 -20.47 -8.48 12.05
N PRO A 255 -21.64 -8.09 11.53
CA PRO A 255 -22.88 -8.21 12.29
C PRO A 255 -23.03 -9.68 12.71
N GLU A 256 -23.27 -9.94 13.99
CA GLU A 256 -23.61 -11.28 14.44
C GLU A 256 -24.88 -11.73 13.69
N GLY A 257 -24.77 -12.76 12.83
CA GLY A 257 -25.92 -13.48 12.30
C GLY A 257 -26.46 -13.11 10.91
N ARG A 258 -25.62 -13.12 9.86
CA ARG A 258 -26.09 -13.52 8.52
C ARG A 258 -25.13 -14.52 7.89
N SER A 259 -25.47 -15.79 8.09
CA SER A 259 -25.07 -16.95 7.30
C SER A 259 -25.52 -16.85 5.85
#